data_AF-A0A935P9B8-F1
#
_entry.id   AF-A0A935P9B8-F1
#
_cell.length_a   1.000
_cell.length_b   1.000
_cell.length_c   1.000
_cell.angle_alpha   90.00
_cell.angle_beta   90.00
_cell.angle_gamma   90.00
#
_symmetry.space_group_name_H-M   'P 1'
#
loop_
_entity.id
_entity.type
_entity.pdbx_description
1 polymer ?
#
loop_
_entity_poly.entity_id
_entity_poly.type
_entity_poly.pdbx_seq_one_letter_code
_entity_poly.pdbx_strand_id
1 'polypeptide(L)'
;MPYNWEGDYIIHDTVIKKKRFVIGSANRQIPTDIREWVSSPDNTVMKEILRKLVSDDGLPRTKNPGDFDRRAMILWNFVARAIRYVHDSKKQRKKDFWLFPSEIYTLRQGDCEDGSFLLASLLIASGISPFCVRVVLGEVFDENDKSLGGHCWPLYKNELGVWCILESTLDTVPSRMPEANLLAQGRQSFRYVPYYCFNNFHLWEIARERTFHPGKHALYRYEGPRKRKLNMRDTILPSGGWLSRMTGDWEPGHLEVTTEALKSRGFSGNAITIAADASQDPDFYSWSVAASHAQTENDPEGRTAESREQAIGNYVALIKSRTTQLCRIARQETRKGLFLLGYVLHSIQDLATHKGITNAQHSYLSRLLGKKNDPDHDAANRAKAGDYSLQYLDYLQREFAPVYQSLLDYRGSGFPLERLLPNEKCRVLGASGWDLTPAAFLDYNGLADKYRPIAGQYPVEDTIWDTEEVFASLVK
;
A
#
# COMPACT_ATOMS: atom_id res chain seq x y z
N MET A 1 3.60 -17.00 -14.03
CA MET A 1 3.22 -17.99 -13.00
C MET A 1 3.62 -17.43 -11.65
N PRO A 2 2.85 -17.70 -10.58
CA PRO A 2 3.25 -17.31 -9.22
C PRO A 2 4.57 -18.00 -8.83
N TYR A 3 5.40 -17.32 -8.03
CA TYR A 3 6.60 -17.95 -7.49
C TYR A 3 6.22 -18.94 -6.39
N ASN A 4 6.99 -20.03 -6.29
CA ASN A 4 6.89 -20.94 -5.18
C ASN A 4 7.67 -20.39 -3.98
N TRP A 5 6.99 -19.62 -3.13
CA TRP A 5 7.60 -18.99 -1.94
C TRP A 5 8.02 -19.97 -0.85
N GLU A 6 7.61 -21.24 -0.93
CA GLU A 6 8.13 -22.31 -0.07
C GLU A 6 9.60 -22.65 -0.40
N GLY A 7 10.05 -22.29 -1.61
CA GLY A 7 11.35 -22.65 -2.19
C GLY A 7 11.24 -23.82 -3.16
N ASP A 8 12.02 -23.77 -4.25
CA ASP A 8 12.03 -24.83 -5.27
C ASP A 8 13.14 -25.86 -5.04
N TYR A 9 14.34 -25.38 -4.67
CA TYR A 9 15.50 -26.25 -4.44
C TYR A 9 16.23 -25.86 -3.16
N ILE A 10 16.46 -26.82 -2.26
CA ILE A 10 17.28 -26.59 -1.07
C ILE A 10 18.75 -26.52 -1.49
N ILE A 11 19.41 -25.44 -1.10
CA ILE A 11 20.84 -25.25 -1.28
C ILE A 11 21.55 -25.74 -0.02
N HIS A 12 22.49 -26.66 -0.19
CA HIS A 12 23.29 -27.20 0.92
C HIS A 12 24.52 -26.35 1.24
N ASP A 13 25.19 -25.79 0.22
CA ASP A 13 26.31 -24.87 0.42
C ASP A 13 25.78 -23.46 0.66
N THR A 14 25.72 -23.10 1.94
CA THR A 14 25.11 -21.86 2.44
C THR A 14 26.15 -20.81 2.84
N VAL A 15 27.44 -21.09 2.61
CA VAL A 15 28.53 -20.22 3.04
C VAL A 15 28.63 -19.02 2.13
N ILE A 16 28.44 -17.82 2.68
CA ILE A 16 28.68 -16.56 1.98
C ILE A 16 30.01 -15.97 2.40
N LYS A 17 30.79 -15.55 1.40
CA LYS A 17 32.06 -14.86 1.59
C LYS A 17 31.86 -13.36 1.37
N LYS A 18 32.78 -12.53 1.88
CA LYS A 18 32.83 -11.07 1.65
C LYS A 18 31.73 -10.21 2.31
N LYS A 19 30.77 -10.78 3.04
CA LYS A 19 29.75 -10.00 3.80
C LYS A 19 30.12 -9.76 5.26
N ARG A 20 31.11 -10.51 5.77
CA ARG A 20 31.53 -10.45 7.17
C ARG A 20 33.04 -10.46 7.31
N PHE A 21 33.54 -9.73 8.30
CA PHE A 21 34.97 -9.49 8.50
C PHE A 21 35.29 -9.42 9.99
N VAL A 22 36.54 -9.73 10.33
CA VAL A 22 37.06 -9.58 11.69
C VAL A 22 37.01 -8.11 12.10
N ILE A 23 36.36 -7.82 13.22
CA ILE A 23 36.28 -6.47 13.78
C ILE A 23 37.70 -5.96 14.04
N GLY A 24 37.98 -4.72 13.61
CA GLY A 24 39.34 -4.15 13.67
C GLY A 24 40.32 -4.66 12.61
N SER A 25 39.92 -5.62 11.76
CA SER A 25 40.77 -6.19 10.70
C SER A 25 40.03 -6.20 9.36
N ALA A 26 40.06 -5.05 8.68
CA ALA A 26 39.26 -4.82 7.49
C ALA A 26 39.47 -5.82 6.34
N ASN A 27 40.64 -6.44 6.22
CA ASN A 27 40.94 -7.33 5.09
C ASN A 27 40.72 -8.82 5.41
N ARG A 28 40.40 -9.18 6.66
CA ARG A 28 40.17 -10.56 7.07
C ARG A 28 38.69 -10.90 7.02
N GLN A 29 38.29 -11.67 6.02
CA GLN A 29 36.91 -12.13 5.85
C GLN A 29 36.60 -13.29 6.78
N ILE A 30 35.35 -13.37 7.23
CA ILE A 30 34.80 -14.49 7.98
C ILE A 30 33.79 -15.17 7.05
N PRO A 31 34.10 -16.35 6.50
CA PRO A 31 33.09 -17.19 5.86
C PRO A 31 31.99 -17.46 6.87
N THR A 32 30.75 -17.14 6.52
CA THR A 32 29.61 -17.21 7.45
C THR A 32 28.48 -17.94 6.74
N ASP A 33 27.78 -18.82 7.44
CA ASP A 33 26.56 -19.41 6.91
C ASP A 33 25.47 -18.33 6.82
N ILE A 34 24.84 -18.17 5.66
CA ILE A 34 23.82 -17.13 5.46
C ILE A 34 22.67 -17.21 6.46
N ARG A 35 22.39 -18.41 6.98
CA ARG A 35 21.32 -18.66 7.95
C ARG A 35 21.62 -18.06 9.32
N GLU A 36 22.90 -17.81 9.65
CA GLU A 36 23.31 -17.22 10.94
C GLU A 36 22.83 -15.78 11.14
N TRP A 37 22.53 -15.05 10.05
CA TRP A 37 21.96 -13.69 10.15
C TRP A 37 20.49 -13.69 10.59
N VAL A 38 19.81 -14.84 10.57
CA VAL A 38 18.47 -15.01 11.16
C VAL A 38 18.63 -15.68 12.51
N SER A 39 18.34 -14.93 13.59
CA SER A 39 18.54 -15.42 14.95
C SER A 39 17.62 -16.60 15.28
N SER A 40 18.11 -17.48 16.16
CA SER A 40 17.28 -18.53 16.75
C SER A 40 16.17 -17.94 17.64
N PRO A 41 15.08 -18.68 17.89
CA PRO A 41 14.00 -18.24 18.77
C PRO A 41 14.45 -17.85 20.18
N ASP A 42 15.58 -18.43 20.64
CA ASP A 42 16.10 -18.25 21.98
C ASP A 42 17.08 -17.08 22.15
N ASN A 43 17.28 -16.29 21.09
CA ASN A 43 18.19 -15.14 21.15
C ASN A 43 17.79 -14.13 22.23
N THR A 44 18.71 -13.87 23.17
CA THR A 44 18.50 -13.02 24.34
C THR A 44 18.12 -11.58 23.97
N VAL A 45 18.77 -11.01 22.94
CA VAL A 45 18.50 -9.65 22.50
C VAL A 45 17.09 -9.56 21.91
N MET A 46 16.72 -10.49 21.03
CA MET A 46 15.37 -10.52 20.46
C MET A 46 14.31 -10.65 21.56
N LYS A 47 14.50 -11.54 22.54
CA LYS A 47 13.60 -11.69 23.70
C LYS A 47 13.49 -10.43 24.56
N GLU A 48 14.55 -9.64 24.68
CA GLU A 48 14.50 -8.35 25.38
C GLU A 48 13.67 -7.32 24.62
N ILE A 49 13.83 -7.26 23.30
CA ILE A 49 13.03 -6.38 22.43
C ILE A 49 11.55 -6.74 22.58
N LEU A 50 11.21 -8.02 22.44
CA LEU A 50 9.83 -8.50 22.53
C LEU A 50 9.20 -8.17 23.89
N ARG A 51 9.96 -8.28 25.00
CA ARG A 51 9.47 -7.88 26.34
C ARG A 51 9.08 -6.41 26.41
N LYS A 52 9.84 -5.52 25.78
CA LYS A 52 9.50 -4.08 25.67
C LYS A 52 8.28 -3.85 24.80
N LEU A 53 8.18 -4.53 23.66
CA LEU A 53 7.02 -4.39 22.76
C LEU A 53 5.71 -4.93 23.36
N VAL A 54 5.79 -5.88 24.29
CA VAL A 54 4.62 -6.33 25.06
C VAL A 54 4.09 -5.22 25.98
N SER A 55 4.96 -4.41 26.58
CA SER A 55 4.53 -3.28 27.43
C SER A 55 4.12 -2.07 26.61
N ASP A 56 4.87 -1.77 25.56
CA ASP A 56 4.82 -0.47 24.89
C ASP A 56 3.86 -0.47 23.69
N ASP A 57 3.81 -1.58 22.95
CA ASP A 57 3.09 -1.70 21.67
C ASP A 57 1.98 -2.77 21.70
N GLY A 58 1.73 -3.37 22.86
CA GLY A 58 0.68 -4.37 23.05
C GLY A 58 0.90 -5.65 22.24
N LEU A 59 2.16 -6.06 22.06
CA LEU A 59 2.48 -7.34 21.42
C LEU A 59 1.73 -8.49 22.15
N PRO A 60 0.95 -9.33 21.44
CA PRO A 60 0.21 -10.42 22.05
C PRO A 60 1.11 -11.33 22.91
N ARG A 61 0.56 -11.81 24.03
CA ARG A 61 1.20 -12.85 24.86
C ARG A 61 0.67 -14.25 24.53
N THR A 62 -0.53 -14.33 24.00
CA THR A 62 -1.24 -15.54 23.62
C THR A 62 -0.87 -16.00 22.21
N LYS A 63 -1.34 -17.20 21.85
CA LYS A 63 -1.18 -17.80 20.51
C LYS A 63 -2.55 -18.21 19.96
N ASN A 64 -3.56 -17.37 20.22
CA ASN A 64 -4.91 -17.58 19.72
C ASN A 64 -4.98 -17.26 18.22
N PRO A 65 -6.02 -17.71 17.51
CA PRO A 65 -6.26 -17.28 16.14
C PRO A 65 -6.22 -15.74 16.02
N GLY A 66 -5.43 -15.25 15.07
CA GLY A 66 -5.13 -13.85 14.78
C GLY A 66 -3.92 -13.28 15.52
N ASP A 67 -3.41 -13.96 16.56
CA ASP A 67 -2.29 -13.43 17.35
C ASP A 67 -0.97 -13.43 16.56
N PHE A 68 -0.72 -14.40 15.67
CA PHE A 68 0.51 -14.43 14.89
C PHE A 68 0.53 -13.35 13.82
N ASP A 69 -0.59 -13.13 13.14
CA ASP A 69 -0.74 -12.04 12.18
C ASP A 69 -0.57 -10.68 12.89
N ARG A 70 -1.18 -10.52 14.07
CA ARG A 70 -1.04 -9.29 14.88
C ARG A 70 0.40 -9.07 15.36
N ARG A 71 1.09 -10.13 15.80
CA ARG A 71 2.53 -10.05 16.13
C ARG A 71 3.33 -9.59 14.93
N ALA A 72 3.11 -10.18 13.76
CA ALA A 72 3.84 -9.84 12.55
C ALA A 72 3.65 -8.36 12.16
N MET A 73 2.43 -7.82 12.25
CA MET A 73 2.18 -6.39 12.00
C MET A 73 2.91 -5.47 12.98
N ILE A 74 2.85 -5.78 14.29
CA ILE A 74 3.50 -4.97 15.34
C ILE A 74 5.02 -4.97 15.13
N LEU A 75 5.60 -6.14 14.86
CA LEU A 75 7.04 -6.28 14.67
C LEU A 75 7.51 -5.62 13.38
N TRP A 76 6.73 -5.72 12.30
CA TRP A 76 7.02 -5.03 11.05
C TRP A 76 7.03 -3.51 11.25
N ASN A 77 5.99 -2.96 11.86
CA ASN A 77 5.90 -1.53 12.17
C ASN A 77 7.03 -1.06 13.09
N PHE A 78 7.37 -1.86 14.11
CA PHE A 78 8.48 -1.57 15.00
C PHE A 78 9.81 -1.47 14.23
N VAL A 79 10.15 -2.44 13.38
CA VAL A 79 11.41 -2.43 12.64
C VAL A 79 11.46 -1.27 11.65
N ALA A 80 10.40 -1.05 10.88
CA ALA A 80 10.30 0.04 9.91
C ALA A 80 10.55 1.42 10.56
N ARG A 81 10.05 1.62 11.78
CA ARG A 81 10.25 2.87 12.53
C ARG A 81 11.58 2.95 13.27
N ALA A 82 12.06 1.84 13.81
CA ALA A 82 13.20 1.83 14.72
C ALA A 82 14.56 1.82 14.00
N ILE A 83 14.60 1.40 12.73
CA ILE A 83 15.84 1.25 11.97
C ILE A 83 15.94 2.32 10.89
N ARG A 84 16.92 3.22 11.04
CA ARG A 84 17.20 4.21 10.01
C ARG A 84 17.94 3.55 8.85
N TYR A 85 17.33 3.55 7.66
CA TYR A 85 18.00 3.11 6.43
C TYR A 85 19.23 3.98 6.13
N VAL A 86 20.40 3.36 6.03
CA VAL A 86 21.70 3.99 5.72
C VAL A 86 22.46 3.09 4.75
N HIS A 87 22.78 3.59 3.55
CA HIS A 87 23.67 2.86 2.64
C HIS A 87 25.09 2.76 3.20
N ASP A 88 25.71 1.60 2.99
CA ASP A 88 27.12 1.32 3.35
C ASP A 88 28.13 2.35 2.84
N SER A 89 27.81 3.05 1.75
CA SER A 89 28.73 3.90 0.99
C SER A 89 29.29 5.13 1.74
N LYS A 90 28.81 5.47 2.94
CA LYS A 90 29.27 6.67 3.67
C LYS A 90 30.01 6.43 5.01
N LYS A 91 29.93 5.27 5.66
CA LYS A 91 30.50 5.09 7.02
C LYS A 91 31.45 3.92 7.19
N GLN A 92 31.26 2.82 6.46
CA GLN A 92 32.14 1.66 6.52
C GLN A 92 32.86 1.59 5.17
N ARG A 93 34.21 1.64 5.16
CA ARG A 93 35.04 1.67 3.94
C ARG A 93 34.97 0.37 3.09
N LYS A 94 33.82 -0.32 3.07
CA LYS A 94 33.59 -1.60 2.43
C LYS A 94 32.18 -1.63 1.84
N LYS A 95 32.09 -2.06 0.59
CA LYS A 95 30.90 -1.87 -0.25
C LYS A 95 29.68 -2.73 0.10
N ASP A 96 29.74 -3.60 1.11
CA ASP A 96 28.64 -4.53 1.47
C ASP A 96 28.93 -5.28 2.81
N PHE A 97 28.52 -4.76 3.97
CA PHE A 97 28.80 -5.37 5.29
C PHE A 97 27.51 -5.69 6.04
N TRP A 98 27.26 -6.96 6.32
CA TRP A 98 26.00 -7.42 6.90
C TRP A 98 26.06 -7.46 8.41
N LEU A 99 25.14 -6.78 9.08
CA LEU A 99 25.06 -6.72 10.53
C LEU A 99 24.20 -7.86 11.08
N PHE A 100 24.58 -8.37 12.26
CA PHE A 100 23.72 -9.30 12.99
C PHE A 100 22.54 -8.55 13.64
N PRO A 101 21.38 -9.20 13.87
CA PRO A 101 20.19 -8.55 14.46
C PRO A 101 20.46 -7.76 15.75
N SER A 102 21.37 -8.25 16.60
CA SER A 102 21.79 -7.54 17.81
C SER A 102 22.55 -6.24 17.53
N GLU A 103 23.40 -6.23 16.50
CA GLU A 103 24.15 -5.06 16.06
C GLU A 103 23.21 -4.04 15.42
N ILE A 104 22.27 -4.49 14.58
CA ILE A 104 21.28 -3.64 13.90
C ILE A 104 20.43 -2.90 14.93
N TYR A 105 19.90 -3.64 15.92
CA TYR A 105 19.12 -3.05 17.00
C TYR A 105 19.94 -2.06 17.85
N THR A 106 21.21 -2.36 18.11
CA THR A 106 22.09 -1.49 18.90
C THR A 106 22.43 -0.21 18.14
N LEU A 107 22.74 -0.32 16.85
CA LEU A 107 23.13 0.81 16.00
C LEU A 107 21.93 1.65 15.54
N ARG A 108 20.72 1.08 15.51
CA ARG A 108 19.49 1.70 14.97
C ARG A 108 19.64 2.14 13.51
N GLN A 109 20.46 1.43 12.76
CA GLN A 109 20.71 1.68 11.36
C GLN A 109 21.12 0.40 10.64
N GLY A 110 20.84 0.35 9.35
CA GLY A 110 21.18 -0.73 8.43
C GLY A 110 20.60 -0.42 7.05
N ASP A 111 20.79 -1.28 6.07
CA ASP A 111 20.10 -1.21 4.78
C ASP A 111 19.07 -2.34 4.62
N CYS A 112 18.74 -2.74 3.39
CA CYS A 112 17.60 -3.61 3.14
C CYS A 112 17.79 -5.02 3.71
N GLU A 113 18.99 -5.57 3.62
CA GLU A 113 19.31 -6.86 4.24
C GLU A 113 19.23 -6.80 5.77
N ASP A 114 19.77 -5.74 6.38
CA ASP A 114 19.86 -5.62 7.82
C ASP A 114 18.47 -5.51 8.45
N GLY A 115 17.62 -4.64 7.91
CA GLY A 115 16.21 -4.53 8.32
C GLY A 115 15.48 -5.87 8.20
N SER A 116 15.75 -6.59 7.11
CA SER A 116 15.14 -7.89 6.84
C SER A 116 15.56 -8.96 7.85
N PHE A 117 16.84 -9.01 8.20
CA PHE A 117 17.38 -9.95 9.20
C PHE A 117 16.81 -9.70 10.58
N LEU A 118 16.72 -8.44 11.00
CA LEU A 118 16.13 -8.09 12.29
C LEU A 118 14.64 -8.47 12.34
N LEU A 119 13.87 -8.14 11.29
CA LEU A 119 12.45 -8.45 11.27
C LEU A 119 12.19 -9.96 11.29
N ALA A 120 12.86 -10.72 10.42
CA ALA A 120 12.71 -12.18 10.40
C ALA A 120 13.07 -12.83 11.75
N SER A 121 14.15 -12.35 12.38
CA SER A 121 14.58 -12.80 13.70
C SER A 121 13.55 -12.52 14.80
N LEU A 122 12.94 -11.34 14.79
CA LEU A 122 11.90 -10.97 15.74
C LEU A 122 10.63 -11.77 15.54
N LEU A 123 10.21 -12.00 14.30
CA LEU A 123 9.05 -12.85 13.98
C LEU A 123 9.23 -14.24 14.59
N ILE A 124 10.38 -14.87 14.32
CA ILE A 124 10.72 -16.19 14.84
C ILE A 124 10.78 -16.20 16.38
N ALA A 125 11.48 -15.25 16.99
CA ALA A 125 11.59 -15.14 18.43
C ALA A 125 10.25 -14.86 19.13
N SER A 126 9.29 -14.25 18.42
CA SER A 126 7.93 -14.02 18.92
C SER A 126 7.07 -15.29 19.00
N GLY A 127 7.59 -16.41 18.50
CA GLY A 127 6.93 -17.71 18.50
C GLY A 127 6.26 -18.08 17.19
N ILE A 128 6.43 -17.29 16.13
CA ILE A 128 6.03 -17.68 14.77
C ILE A 128 6.97 -18.77 14.29
N SER A 129 6.41 -19.82 13.66
CA SER A 129 7.21 -20.92 13.11
C SER A 129 8.25 -20.37 12.11
N PRO A 130 9.53 -20.76 12.21
CA PRO A 130 10.55 -20.44 11.20
C PRO A 130 10.15 -20.84 9.78
N PHE A 131 9.29 -21.85 9.63
CA PHE A 131 8.81 -22.29 8.33
C PHE A 131 7.74 -21.36 7.74
N CYS A 132 7.18 -20.45 8.53
CA CYS A 132 6.29 -19.38 8.08
C CYS A 132 7.03 -18.05 7.86
N VAL A 133 8.36 -18.01 7.98
CA VAL A 133 9.16 -16.79 7.82
C VAL A 133 10.27 -17.04 6.80
N ARG A 134 10.52 -16.08 5.91
CA ARG A 134 11.68 -16.09 5.02
C ARG A 134 12.32 -14.72 4.95
N VAL A 135 13.60 -14.69 4.62
CA VAL A 135 14.29 -13.54 4.05
C VAL A 135 14.55 -13.85 2.59
N VAL A 136 14.21 -12.92 1.70
CA VAL A 136 14.36 -13.07 0.24
C VAL A 136 15.49 -12.20 -0.24
N LEU A 137 16.29 -12.74 -1.15
CA LEU A 137 17.30 -12.02 -1.92
C LEU A 137 16.86 -12.01 -3.38
N GLY A 138 16.77 -10.82 -3.95
CA GLY A 138 16.29 -10.66 -5.31
C GLY A 138 16.56 -9.29 -5.89
N GLU A 139 15.70 -8.89 -6.80
CA GLU A 139 15.79 -7.63 -7.54
C GLU A 139 14.38 -7.05 -7.71
N VAL A 140 14.30 -5.72 -7.73
CA VAL A 140 13.06 -5.00 -8.00
C VAL A 140 13.15 -4.36 -9.37
N PHE A 141 12.05 -4.44 -10.13
CA PHE A 141 11.90 -3.88 -11.46
C PHE A 141 10.81 -2.81 -11.45
N ASP A 142 10.91 -1.79 -12.31
CA ASP A 142 9.80 -0.88 -12.56
C ASP A 142 8.77 -1.48 -13.54
N GLU A 143 7.70 -0.73 -13.80
CA GLU A 143 6.64 -1.05 -14.75
C GLU A 143 7.11 -1.31 -16.19
N ASN A 144 8.31 -0.83 -16.56
CA ASN A 144 8.92 -0.99 -17.88
C ASN A 144 9.92 -2.16 -17.91
N ASP A 145 9.89 -3.05 -16.90
CA ASP A 145 10.82 -4.16 -16.72
C ASP A 145 12.30 -3.74 -16.64
N LYS A 146 12.56 -2.49 -16.24
CA LYS A 146 13.92 -2.03 -15.98
C LYS A 146 14.27 -2.28 -14.51
N SER A 147 15.43 -2.89 -14.29
CA SER A 147 15.95 -3.14 -12.94
C SER A 147 16.19 -1.82 -12.20
N LEU A 148 15.58 -1.72 -11.01
CA LEU A 148 15.79 -0.65 -10.04
C LEU A 148 16.95 -0.95 -9.09
N GLY A 149 17.31 -2.23 -8.94
CA GLY A 149 18.47 -2.69 -8.19
C GLY A 149 18.21 -3.93 -7.35
N GLY A 150 19.31 -4.51 -6.86
CA GLY A 150 19.24 -5.65 -5.94
C GLY A 150 18.61 -5.23 -4.61
N HIS A 151 17.78 -6.10 -4.06
CA HIS A 151 16.99 -5.81 -2.86
C HIS A 151 16.83 -7.05 -1.97
N CYS A 152 16.51 -6.81 -0.70
CA CYS A 152 16.28 -7.85 0.30
C CYS A 152 15.03 -7.51 1.10
N TRP A 153 14.14 -8.49 1.28
CA TRP A 153 12.86 -8.28 1.97
C TRP A 153 12.42 -9.54 2.75
N PRO A 154 11.72 -9.40 3.88
CA PRO A 154 11.10 -10.51 4.59
C PRO A 154 9.80 -10.98 3.96
N LEU A 155 9.52 -12.26 4.11
CA LEU A 155 8.20 -12.85 3.91
C LEU A 155 7.66 -13.44 5.21
N TYR A 156 6.36 -13.36 5.37
CA TYR A 156 5.61 -14.06 6.40
C TYR A 156 4.42 -14.78 5.77
N LYS A 157 4.21 -16.04 6.14
CA LYS A 157 3.02 -16.81 5.78
C LYS A 157 1.98 -16.57 6.87
N ASN A 158 0.94 -15.81 6.55
CA ASN A 158 -0.12 -15.47 7.47
C ASN A 158 -0.91 -16.70 7.93
N GLU A 159 -1.77 -16.54 8.93
CA GLU A 159 -2.56 -17.64 9.47
C GLU A 159 -3.53 -18.28 8.46
N LEU A 160 -3.86 -17.59 7.36
CA LEU A 160 -4.63 -18.13 6.24
C LEU A 160 -3.76 -18.90 5.22
N GLY A 161 -2.45 -19.03 5.46
CA GLY A 161 -1.54 -19.75 4.60
C GLY A 161 -1.03 -18.97 3.39
N VAL A 162 -1.25 -17.64 3.35
CA VAL A 162 -0.82 -16.77 2.24
C VAL A 162 0.51 -16.11 2.58
N TRP A 163 1.46 -16.17 1.63
CA TRP A 163 2.74 -15.50 1.74
C TRP A 163 2.60 -14.01 1.49
N CYS A 164 3.08 -13.20 2.42
CA CYS A 164 3.04 -11.75 2.38
C CYS A 164 4.44 -11.13 2.47
N ILE A 165 4.67 -10.02 1.77
CA ILE A 165 5.91 -9.24 1.86
C ILE A 165 5.81 -8.26 3.03
N LEU A 166 6.78 -8.31 3.93
CA LEU A 166 6.88 -7.40 5.08
C LEU A 166 8.05 -6.45 4.85
N GLU A 167 7.94 -5.57 3.85
CA GLU A 167 9.03 -4.71 3.38
C GLU A 167 9.58 -3.82 4.51
N SER A 168 10.78 -4.15 4.99
CA SER A 168 11.37 -3.54 6.18
C SER A 168 11.90 -2.11 5.95
N THR A 169 11.96 -1.67 4.69
CA THR A 169 12.51 -0.37 4.29
C THR A 169 11.44 0.70 4.00
N LEU A 170 10.16 0.41 4.21
CA LEU A 170 9.07 1.40 4.09
C LEU A 170 9.11 2.42 5.23
N ASP A 171 8.79 3.69 4.93
CA ASP A 171 8.58 4.69 5.98
C ASP A 171 7.23 4.52 6.68
N THR A 172 6.25 3.92 5.99
CA THR A 172 4.92 3.63 6.54
C THR A 172 4.50 2.21 6.17
N VAL A 173 4.19 1.41 7.18
CA VAL A 173 3.68 0.04 6.99
C VAL A 173 2.19 0.09 6.60
N PRO A 174 1.76 -0.61 5.52
CA PRO A 174 0.36 -0.72 5.15
C PRO A 174 -0.49 -1.35 6.27
N SER A 175 -1.81 -1.11 6.29
CA SER A 175 -2.70 -1.67 7.32
C SER A 175 -2.92 -3.18 7.20
N ARG A 176 -2.58 -3.77 6.05
CA ARG A 176 -2.69 -5.19 5.77
C ARG A 176 -1.40 -5.69 5.13
N MET A 177 -1.11 -6.96 5.33
CA MET A 177 0.06 -7.58 4.75
C MET A 177 -0.17 -7.82 3.25
N PRO A 178 0.65 -7.22 2.37
CA PRO A 178 0.50 -7.36 0.92
C PRO A 178 0.92 -8.76 0.48
N GLU A 179 0.14 -9.40 -0.39
CA GLU A 179 0.45 -10.75 -0.86
C GLU A 179 1.66 -10.75 -1.81
N ALA A 180 2.62 -11.64 -1.55
CA ALA A 180 3.88 -11.69 -2.27
C ALA A 180 3.69 -12.01 -3.76
N ASN A 181 2.74 -12.89 -4.09
CA ASN A 181 2.42 -13.23 -5.47
C ASN A 181 1.92 -12.05 -6.28
N LEU A 182 1.22 -11.10 -5.66
CA LEU A 182 0.72 -9.92 -6.34
C LEU A 182 1.88 -8.98 -6.64
N LEU A 183 2.68 -8.68 -5.62
CA LEU A 183 3.86 -7.82 -5.74
C LEU A 183 4.97 -8.38 -6.65
N ALA A 184 4.86 -9.63 -7.08
CA ALA A 184 5.81 -10.30 -7.96
C ALA A 184 5.29 -10.51 -9.40
N GLN A 185 4.04 -10.12 -9.68
CA GLN A 185 3.44 -10.16 -11.01
C GLN A 185 3.79 -8.90 -11.84
N GLY A 186 3.79 -9.04 -13.17
CA GLY A 186 3.93 -7.89 -14.07
C GLY A 186 2.67 -7.02 -14.09
N ARG A 187 2.81 -5.75 -14.50
CA ARG A 187 1.76 -4.69 -14.53
C ARG A 187 1.51 -3.94 -13.22
N GLN A 188 2.50 -3.90 -12.34
CA GLN A 188 2.51 -3.00 -11.19
C GLN A 188 3.59 -1.92 -11.40
N SER A 189 3.48 -0.80 -10.69
CA SER A 189 4.48 0.29 -10.72
C SER A 189 5.90 -0.18 -10.37
N PHE A 190 5.99 -1.25 -9.57
CA PHE A 190 7.22 -2.02 -9.35
C PHE A 190 6.90 -3.51 -9.14
N ARG A 191 7.89 -4.38 -9.36
CA ARG A 191 7.77 -5.84 -9.26
C ARG A 191 8.96 -6.45 -8.52
N TYR A 192 8.67 -7.26 -7.50
CA TYR A 192 9.64 -8.04 -6.75
C TYR A 192 9.96 -9.36 -7.46
N VAL A 193 11.25 -9.60 -7.73
CA VAL A 193 11.74 -10.82 -8.38
C VAL A 193 12.67 -11.55 -7.44
N PRO A 194 12.23 -12.67 -6.83
CA PRO A 194 13.09 -13.47 -5.96
C PRO A 194 14.12 -14.26 -6.76
N TYR A 195 15.30 -14.43 -6.18
CA TYR A 195 16.29 -15.43 -6.63
C TYR A 195 16.49 -16.52 -5.58
N TYR A 196 16.57 -16.11 -4.32
CA TYR A 196 16.77 -17.01 -3.19
C TYR A 196 15.87 -16.59 -2.03
N CYS A 197 15.44 -17.56 -1.21
CA CYS A 197 14.85 -17.28 0.08
C CYS A 197 15.48 -18.16 1.15
N PHE A 198 15.49 -17.73 2.40
CA PHE A 198 16.06 -18.52 3.49
C PHE A 198 15.42 -18.21 4.85
N ASN A 199 15.62 -19.10 5.80
CA ASN A 199 15.39 -18.87 7.23
C ASN A 199 16.60 -19.38 8.01
N ASN A 200 16.49 -19.54 9.33
CA ASN A 200 17.58 -20.06 10.14
C ASN A 200 17.82 -21.58 10.00
N PHE A 201 17.06 -22.29 9.16
CA PHE A 201 17.19 -23.73 8.90
C PHE A 201 17.68 -24.04 7.49
N HIS A 202 17.10 -23.43 6.47
CA HIS A 202 17.42 -23.74 5.08
C HIS A 202 17.56 -22.47 4.23
N LEU A 203 18.31 -22.63 3.14
CA LEU A 203 18.40 -21.72 2.02
C LEU A 203 17.76 -22.43 0.81
N TRP A 204 16.94 -21.70 0.07
CA TRP A 204 16.28 -22.18 -1.13
C TRP A 204 16.58 -21.28 -2.32
N GLU A 205 16.74 -21.89 -3.50
CA GLU A 205 16.60 -21.20 -4.78
C GLU A 205 15.12 -21.10 -5.15
N ILE A 206 14.72 -19.96 -5.73
CA ILE A 206 13.41 -19.76 -6.34
C ILE A 206 13.58 -19.67 -7.86
N ALA A 207 13.01 -20.64 -8.57
CA ALA A 207 13.16 -20.77 -10.01
C ALA A 207 11.99 -20.10 -10.73
N ARG A 208 12.28 -19.19 -11.68
CA ARG A 208 11.26 -18.53 -12.50
C ARG A 208 10.63 -19.49 -13.52
N GLU A 209 11.45 -20.42 -14.02
CA GLU A 209 11.10 -21.58 -14.83
C GLU A 209 11.94 -22.74 -14.26
N ARG A 210 11.45 -23.99 -14.26
CA ARG A 210 12.12 -25.16 -13.63
C ARG A 210 13.43 -25.58 -14.35
N THR A 211 14.25 -24.66 -14.80
CA THR A 211 15.55 -24.90 -15.44
C THR A 211 16.69 -24.67 -14.44
N PHE A 212 17.13 -25.77 -13.81
CA PHE A 212 18.34 -25.79 -12.99
C PHE A 212 19.57 -25.52 -13.88
N HIS A 213 20.49 -24.66 -13.44
CA HIS A 213 21.72 -24.36 -14.17
C HIS A 213 22.92 -25.02 -13.47
N PRO A 214 23.29 -26.26 -13.84
CA PRO A 214 24.42 -26.95 -13.21
C PRO A 214 25.74 -26.21 -13.47
N GLY A 215 26.59 -26.12 -12.44
CA GLY A 215 27.99 -25.68 -12.57
C GLY A 215 28.35 -24.25 -12.11
N LYS A 216 27.40 -23.48 -11.52
CA LYS A 216 27.72 -22.19 -10.88
C LYS A 216 27.59 -22.30 -9.35
N HIS A 217 28.45 -21.59 -8.60
CA HIS A 217 28.39 -21.52 -7.13
C HIS A 217 26.99 -21.08 -6.69
N ALA A 218 26.42 -21.67 -5.63
CA ALA A 218 24.99 -21.60 -5.36
C ALA A 218 24.42 -20.16 -5.21
N LEU A 219 25.27 -19.19 -4.83
CA LEU A 219 24.92 -17.77 -4.66
C LEU A 219 25.58 -16.83 -5.69
N TYR A 220 26.02 -17.35 -6.84
CA TYR A 220 26.84 -16.61 -7.81
C TYR A 220 26.25 -15.27 -8.28
N ARG A 221 24.92 -15.12 -8.34
CA ARG A 221 24.25 -13.85 -8.73
C ARG A 221 24.48 -12.73 -7.70
N TYR A 222 24.82 -13.06 -6.46
CA TYR A 222 24.92 -12.12 -5.34
C TYR A 222 26.35 -11.89 -4.84
N GLU A 223 27.32 -12.69 -5.33
CA GLU A 223 28.76 -12.57 -5.03
C GLU A 223 29.51 -11.58 -5.94
N GLY A 224 28.89 -11.15 -7.04
CA GLY A 224 29.39 -10.11 -7.94
C GLY A 224 29.27 -8.69 -7.37
N PRO A 225 30.03 -7.71 -7.87
CA PRO A 225 29.89 -6.32 -7.45
C PRO A 225 28.49 -5.78 -7.82
N ARG A 226 27.66 -5.46 -6.81
CA ARG A 226 26.31 -4.90 -7.00
C ARG A 226 26.40 -3.54 -7.70
N LYS A 227 25.63 -3.36 -8.79
CA LYS A 227 25.63 -2.11 -9.57
C LYS A 227 24.79 -0.98 -8.93
N ARG A 228 23.76 -1.29 -8.12
CA ARG A 228 22.90 -0.32 -7.41
C ARG A 228 22.08 -1.02 -6.29
N LYS A 229 21.98 -0.42 -5.08
CA LYS A 229 21.06 -0.85 -3.99
C LYS A 229 19.79 0.02 -4.08
N LEU A 230 18.60 -0.58 -3.99
CA LEU A 230 17.32 0.14 -3.99
C LEU A 230 16.87 0.44 -2.54
N ASN A 231 16.19 1.58 -2.35
CA ASN A 231 15.57 1.98 -1.10
C ASN A 231 14.08 2.28 -1.38
N MET A 232 13.17 1.63 -0.67
CA MET A 232 11.72 1.78 -0.85
C MET A 232 11.10 2.87 0.06
N ARG A 233 11.92 3.69 0.71
CA ARG A 233 11.45 4.92 1.39
C ARG A 233 10.58 5.76 0.45
N ASP A 234 9.56 6.39 1.02
CA ASP A 234 8.49 7.12 0.33
C ASP A 234 7.60 6.30 -0.62
N THR A 235 7.80 4.99 -0.77
CA THR A 235 6.92 4.13 -1.58
C THR A 235 5.75 3.65 -0.74
N ILE A 236 4.52 3.87 -1.20
CA ILE A 236 3.31 3.34 -0.57
C ILE A 236 2.88 2.10 -1.35
N LEU A 237 2.65 0.99 -0.63
CA LEU A 237 2.09 -0.21 -1.25
C LEU A 237 0.57 -0.01 -1.41
N PRO A 238 -0.01 -0.35 -2.59
CA PRO A 238 -1.42 -0.10 -2.86
C PRO A 238 -2.30 -0.79 -1.82
N SER A 239 -3.25 -0.07 -1.23
CA SER A 239 -4.14 -0.58 -0.18
C SER A 239 -5.51 -1.02 -0.67
N GLY A 240 -5.56 -1.49 -1.91
CA GLY A 240 -6.76 -2.03 -2.50
C GLY A 240 -7.39 -3.14 -1.65
N GLY A 241 -8.62 -2.92 -1.19
CA GLY A 241 -9.37 -3.87 -0.36
C GLY A 241 -9.71 -5.19 -1.06
N TRP A 242 -10.84 -5.82 -0.69
CA TRP A 242 -11.30 -7.02 -1.39
C TRP A 242 -11.69 -6.74 -2.86
N LEU A 243 -12.02 -5.48 -3.20
CA LEU A 243 -12.27 -5.08 -4.58
C LEU A 243 -11.02 -5.22 -5.45
N SER A 244 -9.87 -4.66 -5.06
CA SER A 244 -8.62 -4.85 -5.81
C SER A 244 -8.18 -6.31 -5.90
N ARG A 245 -8.57 -7.15 -4.93
CA ARG A 245 -8.40 -8.62 -5.04
C ARG A 245 -9.30 -9.25 -6.11
N MET A 246 -10.53 -8.77 -6.28
CA MET A 246 -11.46 -9.28 -7.30
C MET A 246 -11.20 -8.71 -8.69
N THR A 247 -10.98 -7.40 -8.77
CA THR A 247 -10.76 -6.69 -10.03
C THR A 247 -9.34 -6.91 -10.51
N GLY A 248 -8.37 -7.16 -9.62
CA GLY A 248 -6.95 -7.25 -9.92
C GLY A 248 -6.34 -5.90 -10.26
N ASP A 249 -6.98 -4.81 -9.82
CA ASP A 249 -6.58 -3.43 -10.09
C ASP A 249 -5.76 -2.86 -8.92
N TRP A 250 -4.56 -2.41 -9.25
CA TRP A 250 -3.49 -1.99 -8.34
C TRP A 250 -2.75 -0.76 -8.88
N GLU A 251 -3.31 -0.07 -9.88
CA GLU A 251 -2.73 1.17 -10.39
C GLU A 251 -2.88 2.31 -9.35
N PRO A 252 -2.03 3.36 -9.40
CA PRO A 252 -2.19 4.53 -8.55
C PRO A 252 -3.59 5.13 -8.70
N GLY A 253 -4.36 5.12 -7.63
CA GLY A 253 -5.74 5.59 -7.59
C GLY A 253 -5.93 6.73 -6.59
N HIS A 254 -7.11 6.80 -6.00
CA HIS A 254 -7.46 7.87 -5.06
C HIS A 254 -6.51 7.99 -3.87
N LEU A 255 -5.96 6.87 -3.39
CA LEU A 255 -5.02 6.86 -2.29
C LEU A 255 -3.73 7.61 -2.65
N GLU A 256 -3.13 7.29 -3.80
CA GLU A 256 -1.87 7.87 -4.24
C GLU A 256 -2.05 9.36 -4.58
N VAL A 257 -3.13 9.71 -5.30
CA VAL A 257 -3.46 11.12 -5.62
C VAL A 257 -3.67 11.93 -4.33
N THR A 258 -4.41 11.41 -3.37
CA THR A 258 -4.63 12.05 -2.07
C THR A 258 -3.32 12.19 -1.29
N THR A 259 -2.48 11.15 -1.31
CA THR A 259 -1.17 11.18 -0.62
C THR A 259 -0.30 12.28 -1.17
N GLU A 260 -0.10 12.33 -2.49
CA GLU A 260 0.78 13.34 -3.10
C GLU A 260 0.25 14.76 -2.90
N ALA A 261 -1.07 14.96 -3.03
CA ALA A 261 -1.69 16.26 -2.77
C ALA A 261 -1.43 16.73 -1.33
N LEU A 262 -1.66 15.88 -0.32
CA LEU A 262 -1.43 16.24 1.08
C LEU A 262 0.06 16.39 1.44
N LYS A 263 0.92 15.54 0.87
CA LYS A 263 2.38 15.62 1.04
C LYS A 263 2.91 16.95 0.52
N SER A 264 2.44 17.40 -0.65
CA SER A 264 2.82 18.69 -1.24
C SER A 264 2.44 19.90 -0.37
N ARG A 265 1.39 19.75 0.46
CA ARG A 265 0.91 20.78 1.39
C ARG A 265 1.51 20.67 2.80
N GLY A 266 2.41 19.73 3.04
CA GLY A 266 3.13 19.59 4.31
C GLY A 266 2.34 18.92 5.43
N PHE A 267 1.30 18.13 5.10
CA PHE A 267 0.59 17.32 6.09
C PHE A 267 1.52 16.27 6.70
N SER A 268 1.28 15.92 7.98
CA SER A 268 2.06 14.86 8.63
C SER A 268 1.74 13.48 8.05
N GLY A 269 2.66 12.52 8.19
CA GLY A 269 2.43 11.14 7.76
C GLY A 269 1.20 10.49 8.40
N ASN A 270 0.89 10.84 9.66
CA ASN A 270 -0.32 10.36 10.34
C ASN A 270 -1.59 10.94 9.71
N ALA A 271 -1.59 12.21 9.35
CA ALA A 271 -2.72 12.84 8.67
C ALA A 271 -2.94 12.27 7.26
N ILE A 272 -1.86 12.11 6.51
CA ILE A 272 -1.86 11.49 5.18
C ILE A 272 -2.42 10.06 5.26
N THR A 273 -1.96 9.27 6.23
CA THR A 273 -2.43 7.88 6.41
C THR A 273 -3.94 7.78 6.62
N ILE A 274 -4.53 8.72 7.37
CA ILE A 274 -5.98 8.72 7.62
C ILE A 274 -6.75 9.13 6.38
N ALA A 275 -6.38 10.26 5.77
CA ALA A 275 -7.10 10.81 4.63
C ALA A 275 -6.95 9.93 3.37
N ALA A 276 -5.75 9.41 3.10
CA ALA A 276 -5.51 8.55 1.95
C ALA A 276 -6.13 7.15 2.10
N ASP A 277 -6.28 6.63 3.33
CA ASP A 277 -7.14 5.45 3.57
C ASP A 277 -8.61 5.78 3.28
N ALA A 278 -9.08 6.91 3.80
CA ALA A 278 -10.48 7.33 3.68
C ALA A 278 -10.89 7.72 2.25
N SER A 279 -9.95 8.09 1.38
CA SER A 279 -10.24 8.36 -0.03
C SER A 279 -10.56 7.10 -0.85
N GLN A 280 -10.55 5.91 -0.24
CA GLN A 280 -11.09 4.69 -0.85
C GLN A 280 -12.47 4.33 -0.29
N ASP A 281 -12.90 4.97 0.79
CA ASP A 281 -14.13 4.57 1.49
C ASP A 281 -15.43 4.89 0.74
N PRO A 282 -15.54 5.91 -0.14
CA PRO A 282 -16.79 6.11 -0.89
C PRO A 282 -17.17 4.90 -1.75
N ASP A 283 -16.19 4.21 -2.34
CA ASP A 283 -16.42 2.96 -3.05
C ASP A 283 -17.07 1.88 -2.17
N PHE A 284 -16.93 1.93 -0.85
CA PHE A 284 -17.48 0.92 0.05
C PHE A 284 -18.76 1.37 0.76
N TYR A 285 -18.90 2.67 1.04
CA TYR A 285 -19.96 3.22 1.88
C TYR A 285 -20.96 4.10 1.11
N SER A 286 -20.70 4.40 -0.16
CA SER A 286 -21.58 5.18 -1.03
C SER A 286 -21.52 4.71 -2.48
N TRP A 287 -21.25 3.43 -2.70
CA TRP A 287 -21.20 2.79 -4.02
C TRP A 287 -22.48 3.02 -4.83
N SER A 288 -23.63 2.95 -4.16
CA SER A 288 -24.92 3.08 -4.84
C SER A 288 -25.39 4.53 -5.00
N VAL A 289 -24.53 5.51 -4.72
CA VAL A 289 -24.88 6.94 -4.78
C VAL A 289 -24.08 7.57 -5.91
N ALA A 290 -24.67 7.76 -7.09
CA ALA A 290 -23.95 8.24 -8.27
C ALA A 290 -23.26 9.61 -8.02
N ALA A 291 -23.92 10.48 -7.26
CA ALA A 291 -23.36 11.78 -6.86
C ALA A 291 -22.09 11.66 -5.98
N SER A 292 -21.84 10.54 -5.29
CA SER A 292 -20.57 10.35 -4.56
C SER A 292 -19.39 10.10 -5.50
N HIS A 293 -19.67 9.71 -6.74
CA HIS A 293 -18.70 9.37 -7.78
C HIS A 293 -18.73 10.35 -8.95
N ALA A 294 -19.31 11.56 -8.78
CA ALA A 294 -19.47 12.52 -9.88
C ALA A 294 -20.11 11.91 -11.15
N GLN A 295 -21.07 11.00 -10.95
CA GLN A 295 -21.83 10.31 -11.99
C GLN A 295 -23.29 10.74 -11.95
N THR A 296 -24.01 10.43 -13.04
CA THR A 296 -25.46 10.61 -13.12
C THR A 296 -26.18 9.29 -12.86
N GLU A 297 -27.28 9.31 -12.11
CA GLU A 297 -28.12 8.12 -11.91
C GLU A 297 -28.61 7.57 -13.27
N ASN A 298 -28.69 6.25 -13.42
CA ASN A 298 -29.24 5.64 -14.63
C ASN A 298 -30.61 4.99 -14.46
N ASP A 299 -31.39 5.05 -15.53
CA ASP A 299 -32.60 4.25 -15.71
C ASP A 299 -32.24 2.76 -15.93
N PRO A 300 -33.23 1.85 -15.97
CA PRO A 300 -32.98 0.42 -16.17
C PRO A 300 -32.25 0.08 -17.47
N GLU A 301 -32.36 0.92 -18.51
CA GLU A 301 -31.71 0.76 -19.82
C GLU A 301 -30.27 1.33 -19.85
N GLY A 302 -29.89 2.13 -18.86
CA GLY A 302 -28.56 2.72 -18.72
C GLY A 302 -28.44 4.19 -19.17
N ARG A 303 -29.56 4.84 -19.51
CA ARG A 303 -29.62 6.28 -19.83
C ARG A 303 -29.69 7.09 -18.54
N THR A 304 -29.46 8.40 -18.60
CA THR A 304 -29.61 9.27 -17.42
C THR A 304 -31.07 9.26 -16.91
N ALA A 305 -31.27 8.94 -15.63
CA ALA A 305 -32.57 8.97 -14.95
C ALA A 305 -33.03 10.39 -14.57
N GLU A 306 -32.13 11.36 -14.65
CA GLU A 306 -32.34 12.75 -14.29
C GLU A 306 -31.70 13.69 -15.32
N SER A 307 -32.06 14.98 -15.28
CA SER A 307 -31.43 15.97 -16.17
C SER A 307 -29.99 16.25 -15.74
N ARG A 308 -29.16 16.70 -16.68
CA ARG A 308 -27.76 17.09 -16.39
C ARG A 308 -27.67 18.15 -15.28
N GLU A 309 -28.57 19.13 -15.31
CA GLU A 309 -28.64 20.21 -14.31
C GLU A 309 -28.98 19.66 -12.91
N GLN A 310 -29.90 18.69 -12.85
CA GLN A 310 -30.27 18.04 -11.60
C GLN A 310 -29.11 17.19 -11.05
N ALA A 311 -28.46 16.39 -11.90
CA ALA A 311 -27.31 15.57 -11.51
C ALA A 311 -26.15 16.40 -10.97
N ILE A 312 -25.78 17.48 -11.68
CA ILE A 312 -24.76 18.45 -11.24
C ILE A 312 -25.19 19.10 -9.91
N GLY A 313 -26.45 19.52 -9.79
CA GLY A 313 -26.99 20.09 -8.55
C GLY A 313 -26.88 19.15 -7.36
N ASN A 314 -27.21 17.87 -7.56
CA ASN A 314 -27.11 16.82 -6.54
C ASN A 314 -25.65 16.58 -6.13
N TYR A 315 -24.74 16.48 -7.09
CA TYR A 315 -23.30 16.34 -6.85
C TYR A 315 -22.76 17.53 -6.03
N VAL A 316 -23.01 18.75 -6.48
CA VAL A 316 -22.53 19.97 -5.80
C VAL A 316 -23.10 20.08 -4.38
N ALA A 317 -24.39 19.81 -4.20
CA ALA A 317 -25.05 19.83 -2.89
C ALA A 317 -24.44 18.79 -1.94
N LEU A 318 -24.16 17.58 -2.44
CA LEU A 318 -23.52 16.51 -1.65
C LEU A 318 -22.13 16.94 -1.17
N ILE A 319 -21.27 17.44 -2.06
CA ILE A 319 -19.90 17.84 -1.71
C ILE A 319 -19.90 19.03 -0.74
N LYS A 320 -20.77 20.03 -0.93
CA LYS A 320 -20.90 21.16 0.01
C LYS A 320 -21.42 20.71 1.38
N SER A 321 -22.37 19.78 1.41
CA SER A 321 -22.87 19.17 2.66
C SER A 321 -21.75 18.42 3.40
N ARG A 322 -20.98 17.59 2.68
CA ARG A 322 -19.85 16.85 3.24
C ARG A 322 -18.71 17.76 3.70
N THR A 323 -18.42 18.83 2.96
CA THR A 323 -17.46 19.86 3.37
C THR A 323 -17.91 20.55 4.67
N THR A 324 -19.20 20.89 4.77
CA THR A 324 -19.76 21.45 6.01
C THR A 324 -19.64 20.47 7.17
N GLN A 325 -19.91 19.19 6.93
CA GLN A 325 -19.77 18.12 7.91
C GLN A 325 -18.30 17.94 8.35
N LEU A 326 -17.35 17.95 7.42
CA LEU A 326 -15.91 17.94 7.65
C LEU A 326 -15.54 19.08 8.57
N CYS A 327 -15.87 20.32 8.21
CA CYS A 327 -15.53 21.50 8.99
C CYS A 327 -16.16 21.48 10.39
N ARG A 328 -17.37 20.95 10.54
CA ARG A 328 -18.03 20.80 11.85
C ARG A 328 -17.31 19.77 12.72
N ILE A 329 -17.02 18.58 12.17
CA ILE A 329 -16.42 17.47 12.92
C ILE A 329 -14.95 17.75 13.23
N ALA A 330 -14.19 18.32 12.29
CA ALA A 330 -12.76 18.63 12.47
C ALA A 330 -12.50 19.62 13.62
N ARG A 331 -13.46 20.50 13.95
CA ARG A 331 -13.38 21.39 15.11
C ARG A 331 -13.49 20.66 16.45
N GLN A 332 -14.09 19.47 16.45
CA GLN A 332 -14.33 18.67 17.66
C GLN A 332 -13.34 17.51 17.76
N GLU A 333 -13.05 16.84 16.64
CA GLU A 333 -12.18 15.68 16.56
C GLU A 333 -11.45 15.67 15.20
N THR A 334 -10.25 16.28 15.17
CA THR A 334 -9.43 16.45 13.96
C THR A 334 -9.21 15.15 13.19
N ARG A 335 -9.03 14.02 13.88
CA ARG A 335 -8.86 12.68 13.28
C ARG A 335 -10.05 12.29 12.39
N LYS A 336 -11.29 12.52 12.85
CA LYS A 336 -12.50 12.28 12.05
C LYS A 336 -12.69 13.32 10.95
N GLY A 337 -12.19 14.54 11.17
CA GLY A 337 -12.07 15.56 10.14
C GLY A 337 -11.18 15.13 8.98
N LEU A 338 -10.01 14.56 9.27
CA LEU A 338 -9.08 14.02 8.27
C LEU A 338 -9.68 12.85 7.48
N PHE A 339 -10.46 12.00 8.14
CA PHE A 339 -11.22 10.96 7.46
C PHE A 339 -12.20 11.57 6.44
N LEU A 340 -12.99 12.57 6.83
CA LEU A 340 -13.91 13.24 5.90
C LEU A 340 -13.19 14.01 4.80
N LEU A 341 -11.98 14.52 5.06
CA LEU A 341 -11.15 15.13 4.02
C LEU A 341 -10.83 14.12 2.91
N GLY A 342 -10.34 12.94 3.28
CA GLY A 342 -10.11 11.85 2.33
C GLY A 342 -11.37 11.46 1.55
N TYR A 343 -12.48 11.30 2.29
CA TYR A 343 -13.78 10.95 1.71
C TYR A 343 -14.27 11.96 0.67
N VAL A 344 -14.10 13.26 0.92
CA VAL A 344 -14.48 14.32 -0.03
C VAL A 344 -13.52 14.39 -1.21
N LEU A 345 -12.21 14.22 -0.97
CA LEU A 345 -11.20 14.25 -2.03
C LEU A 345 -11.44 13.16 -3.08
N HIS A 346 -11.87 11.96 -2.68
CA HIS A 346 -12.28 10.91 -3.63
C HIS A 346 -13.34 11.41 -4.62
N SER A 347 -14.47 11.93 -4.12
CA SER A 347 -15.56 12.40 -4.98
C SER A 347 -15.17 13.59 -5.86
N ILE A 348 -14.19 14.39 -5.43
CA ILE A 348 -13.61 15.47 -6.24
C ILE A 348 -12.69 14.92 -7.34
N GLN A 349 -11.90 13.89 -7.03
CA GLN A 349 -11.04 13.21 -7.99
C GLN A 349 -11.88 12.50 -9.07
N ASP A 350 -12.97 11.87 -8.68
CA ASP A 350 -13.94 11.23 -9.59
C ASP A 350 -14.56 12.20 -10.60
N LEU A 351 -14.68 13.49 -10.28
CA LEU A 351 -15.14 14.48 -11.25
C LEU A 351 -14.22 14.58 -12.47
N ALA A 352 -12.90 14.44 -12.26
CA ALA A 352 -11.94 14.42 -13.36
C ALA A 352 -12.04 13.14 -14.21
N THR A 353 -12.51 12.05 -13.61
CA THR A 353 -12.53 10.71 -14.18
C THR A 353 -13.84 10.40 -14.89
N HIS A 354 -14.96 10.44 -14.17
CA HIS A 354 -16.27 10.00 -14.64
C HIS A 354 -17.02 11.09 -15.38
N LYS A 355 -16.81 12.37 -15.04
CA LYS A 355 -17.35 13.52 -15.80
C LYS A 355 -18.86 13.44 -16.01
N GLY A 356 -19.60 12.85 -15.08
CA GLY A 356 -21.06 12.78 -15.15
C GLY A 356 -21.67 11.62 -15.91
N ILE A 357 -20.86 10.72 -16.49
CA ILE A 357 -21.39 9.52 -17.15
C ILE A 357 -22.16 8.66 -16.14
N THR A 358 -23.06 7.83 -16.63
CA THR A 358 -23.78 6.89 -15.78
C THR A 358 -22.93 5.69 -15.39
N ASN A 359 -23.36 4.94 -14.37
CA ASN A 359 -22.75 3.65 -14.02
C ASN A 359 -22.79 2.65 -15.18
N ALA A 360 -23.86 2.66 -15.99
CA ALA A 360 -23.99 1.79 -17.14
C ALA A 360 -22.99 2.15 -18.26
N GLN A 361 -22.80 3.44 -18.51
CA GLN A 361 -21.78 3.95 -19.42
C GLN A 361 -20.37 3.64 -18.93
N HIS A 362 -20.10 3.87 -17.66
CA HIS A 362 -18.80 3.59 -17.05
C HIS A 362 -18.45 2.10 -17.16
N SER A 363 -19.36 1.23 -16.74
CA SER A 363 -19.22 -0.23 -16.85
C SER A 363 -18.98 -0.69 -18.29
N TYR A 364 -19.71 -0.10 -19.25
CA TYR A 364 -19.53 -0.38 -20.68
C TYR A 364 -18.14 0.03 -21.18
N LEU A 365 -17.67 1.24 -20.85
CA LEU A 365 -16.35 1.73 -21.24
C LEU A 365 -15.22 0.90 -20.65
N SER A 366 -15.29 0.55 -19.36
CA SER A 366 -14.29 -0.32 -18.72
C SER A 366 -14.21 -1.70 -19.39
N ARG A 367 -15.36 -2.27 -19.80
CA ARG A 367 -15.40 -3.53 -20.55
C ARG A 367 -14.87 -3.39 -22.00
N LEU A 368 -15.13 -2.27 -22.66
CA LEU A 368 -14.76 -2.02 -24.06
C LEU A 368 -13.26 -1.71 -24.21
N LEU A 369 -12.74 -0.80 -23.38
CA LEU A 369 -11.38 -0.27 -23.47
C LEU A 369 -10.37 -1.18 -22.76
N GLY A 370 -10.85 -1.99 -21.82
CA GLY A 370 -10.01 -2.74 -20.90
C GLY A 370 -9.24 -1.80 -19.95
N LYS A 371 -8.63 -2.38 -18.93
CA LYS A 371 -7.97 -1.64 -17.84
C LYS A 371 -6.93 -0.59 -18.24
N LYS A 372 -6.32 -0.68 -19.41
CA LYS A 372 -5.22 0.22 -19.78
C LYS A 372 -5.70 1.60 -20.23
N ASN A 373 -6.96 1.71 -20.65
CA ASN A 373 -7.50 2.89 -21.32
C ASN A 373 -8.92 3.23 -20.84
N ASP A 374 -9.40 2.67 -19.74
CA ASP A 374 -10.70 3.07 -19.19
C ASP A 374 -10.58 4.41 -18.44
N PRO A 375 -11.71 5.05 -18.08
CA PRO A 375 -11.70 6.38 -17.47
C PRO A 375 -10.79 6.48 -16.23
N ASP A 376 -10.78 5.43 -15.39
CA ASP A 376 -10.09 5.36 -14.10
C ASP A 376 -8.57 5.29 -14.26
N HIS A 377 -8.09 4.81 -15.41
CA HIS A 377 -6.66 4.57 -15.67
C HIS A 377 -6.02 5.60 -16.61
N ASP A 378 -6.76 6.62 -17.05
CA ASP A 378 -6.25 7.67 -17.91
C ASP A 378 -5.30 8.64 -17.16
N ALA A 379 -4.10 8.84 -17.70
CA ALA A 379 -3.07 9.66 -17.06
C ALA A 379 -3.43 11.15 -16.99
N ALA A 380 -4.20 11.67 -17.95
CA ALA A 380 -4.62 13.07 -17.94
C ALA A 380 -5.73 13.30 -16.91
N ASN A 381 -6.68 12.37 -16.79
CA ASN A 381 -7.69 12.38 -15.72
C ASN A 381 -7.02 12.35 -14.34
N ARG A 382 -6.02 11.48 -14.13
CA ARG A 382 -5.27 11.43 -12.85
C ARG A 382 -4.53 12.73 -12.53
N ALA A 383 -3.85 13.33 -13.51
CA ALA A 383 -3.20 14.63 -13.31
C ALA A 383 -4.21 15.69 -12.89
N LYS A 384 -5.36 15.75 -13.59
CA LYS A 384 -6.45 16.67 -13.29
C LYS A 384 -7.09 16.43 -11.93
N ALA A 385 -7.24 15.17 -11.51
CA ALA A 385 -7.71 14.80 -10.17
C ALA A 385 -6.76 15.32 -9.07
N GLY A 386 -5.44 15.28 -9.32
CA GLY A 386 -4.43 15.90 -8.48
C GLY A 386 -4.59 17.43 -8.39
N ASP A 387 -4.76 18.09 -9.53
CA ASP A 387 -4.97 19.54 -9.58
C ASP A 387 -6.24 19.97 -8.83
N TYR A 388 -7.36 19.26 -9.01
CA TYR A 388 -8.60 19.50 -8.28
C TYR A 388 -8.44 19.28 -6.77
N SER A 389 -7.69 18.25 -6.37
CA SER A 389 -7.37 18.00 -4.95
C SER A 389 -6.60 19.19 -4.36
N LEU A 390 -5.59 19.70 -5.07
CA LEU A 390 -4.80 20.86 -4.63
C LEU A 390 -5.65 22.13 -4.53
N GLN A 391 -6.49 22.41 -5.53
CA GLN A 391 -7.37 23.58 -5.54
C GLN A 391 -8.44 23.51 -4.44
N TYR A 392 -8.96 22.32 -4.14
CA TYR A 392 -9.89 22.13 -3.01
C TYR A 392 -9.20 22.35 -1.66
N LEU A 393 -7.94 21.91 -1.50
CA LEU A 393 -7.16 22.21 -0.31
C LEU A 393 -6.90 23.72 -0.17
N ASP A 394 -6.63 24.43 -1.27
CA ASP A 394 -6.53 25.90 -1.27
C ASP A 394 -7.84 26.58 -0.85
N TYR A 395 -8.97 26.07 -1.34
CA TYR A 395 -10.29 26.51 -0.92
C TYR A 395 -10.51 26.32 0.58
N LEU A 396 -10.19 25.14 1.14
CA LEU A 396 -10.28 24.89 2.57
C LEU A 396 -9.36 25.81 3.38
N GLN A 397 -8.15 26.05 2.90
CA GLN A 397 -7.20 26.95 3.53
C GLN A 397 -7.72 28.39 3.55
N ARG A 398 -8.35 28.84 2.46
CA ARG A 398 -8.87 30.21 2.33
C ARG A 398 -10.14 30.44 3.13
N GLU A 399 -11.14 29.57 2.96
CA GLU A 399 -12.49 29.77 3.54
C GLU A 399 -12.61 29.21 4.96
N PHE A 400 -11.80 28.20 5.30
CA PHE A 400 -11.87 27.49 6.58
C PHE A 400 -10.50 27.39 7.26
N ALA A 401 -9.70 28.46 7.21
CA ALA A 401 -8.31 28.50 7.68
C ALA A 401 -8.07 27.83 9.06
N PRO A 402 -8.89 28.05 10.11
CA PRO A 402 -8.66 27.40 11.42
C PRO A 402 -8.85 25.88 11.37
N VAL A 403 -9.80 25.39 10.56
CA VAL A 403 -10.02 23.96 10.36
C VAL A 403 -8.85 23.38 9.58
N TYR A 404 -8.49 24.00 8.47
CA TYR A 404 -7.36 23.57 7.64
C TYR A 404 -6.07 23.46 8.47
N GLN A 405 -5.77 24.49 9.27
CA GLN A 405 -4.60 24.50 10.13
C GLN A 405 -4.63 23.36 11.17
N SER A 406 -5.80 23.08 11.77
CA SER A 406 -5.96 21.93 12.69
C SER A 406 -5.64 20.59 12.01
N LEU A 407 -6.12 20.40 10.77
CA LEU A 407 -5.85 19.19 9.99
C LEU A 407 -4.36 19.07 9.64
N LEU A 408 -3.73 20.18 9.23
CA LEU A 408 -2.32 20.27 8.89
C LEU A 408 -1.40 19.99 10.10
N ASP A 409 -1.78 20.50 11.28
CA ASP A 409 -1.03 20.36 12.53
C ASP A 409 -1.27 19.03 13.24
N TYR A 410 -2.16 18.17 12.74
CA TYR A 410 -2.35 16.85 13.30
C TYR A 410 -1.02 16.07 13.29
N ARG A 411 -0.60 15.56 14.45
CA ARG A 411 0.62 14.74 14.61
C ARG A 411 0.33 13.31 15.08
N GLY A 412 -0.94 12.94 15.19
CA GLY A 412 -1.38 11.65 15.73
C GLY A 412 -2.06 11.78 17.08
N SER A 413 -2.84 10.77 17.42
CA SER A 413 -3.57 10.64 18.68
C SER A 413 -2.73 9.96 19.78
N GLY A 414 -1.53 9.49 19.43
CA GLY A 414 -0.70 8.66 20.30
C GLY A 414 -1.16 7.20 20.36
N PHE A 415 -2.20 6.84 19.60
CA PHE A 415 -2.69 5.47 19.46
C PHE A 415 -2.01 4.75 18.28
N PRO A 416 -1.73 3.44 18.37
CA PRO A 416 -1.06 2.69 17.29
C PRO A 416 -1.86 2.61 15.99
N LEU A 417 -3.18 2.83 16.06
CA LEU A 417 -4.10 2.76 14.92
C LEU A 417 -4.74 4.13 14.71
N GLU A 418 -4.17 4.93 13.81
CA GLU A 418 -4.67 6.27 13.51
C GLU A 418 -5.93 6.24 12.63
N ARG A 419 -6.12 5.17 11.85
CA ARG A 419 -7.29 4.98 10.97
C ARG A 419 -8.56 4.72 11.78
N LEU A 420 -9.68 5.20 11.28
CA LEU A 420 -10.99 4.94 11.90
C LEU A 420 -11.37 3.46 11.73
N LEU A 421 -11.87 2.86 12.81
CA LEU A 421 -12.47 1.53 12.77
C LEU A 421 -13.81 1.57 11.98
N PRO A 422 -14.27 0.45 11.40
CA PRO A 422 -15.52 0.42 10.63
C PRO A 422 -16.73 1.04 11.36
N ASN A 423 -16.88 0.78 12.65
CA ASN A 423 -17.96 1.36 13.46
C ASN A 423 -17.84 2.88 13.62
N GLU A 424 -16.62 3.41 13.67
CA GLU A 424 -16.38 4.86 13.70
C GLU A 424 -16.69 5.49 12.35
N LYS A 425 -16.27 4.85 11.25
CA LYS A 425 -16.61 5.26 9.87
C LYS A 425 -18.13 5.33 9.69
N CYS A 426 -18.86 4.27 10.06
CA CYS A 426 -20.32 4.22 10.03
C CYS A 426 -20.97 5.37 10.81
N ARG A 427 -20.51 5.67 12.03
CA ARG A 427 -21.05 6.78 12.83
C ARG A 427 -20.79 8.15 12.22
N VAL A 428 -19.62 8.36 11.62
CA VAL A 428 -19.29 9.62 10.95
C VAL A 428 -20.15 9.80 9.71
N LEU A 429 -20.34 8.75 8.91
CA LEU A 429 -21.08 8.79 7.65
C LEU A 429 -22.61 8.70 7.84
N GLY A 430 -23.08 8.22 8.99
CA GLY A 430 -24.49 7.87 9.19
C GLY A 430 -24.89 6.58 8.46
N ALA A 431 -23.92 5.71 8.17
CA ALA A 431 -24.12 4.45 7.45
C ALA A 431 -24.31 3.28 8.44
N SER A 432 -25.03 2.23 8.01
CA SER A 432 -25.18 0.98 8.76
C SER A 432 -24.04 -0.03 8.49
N GLY A 433 -23.26 0.20 7.45
CA GLY A 433 -22.20 -0.68 6.97
C GLY A 433 -21.81 -0.30 5.54
N TRP A 434 -21.14 -1.22 4.85
CA TRP A 434 -20.90 -1.08 3.42
C TRP A 434 -22.19 -1.28 2.62
N ASP A 435 -22.38 -0.46 1.59
CA ASP A 435 -23.40 -0.67 0.56
C ASP A 435 -22.86 -1.46 -0.63
N LEU A 436 -21.53 -1.46 -0.81
CA LEU A 436 -20.86 -2.35 -1.74
C LEU A 436 -20.85 -3.79 -1.26
N THR A 437 -21.65 -4.62 -1.93
CA THR A 437 -21.73 -6.07 -1.73
C THR A 437 -21.28 -6.81 -3.00
N PRO A 438 -20.95 -8.11 -2.93
CA PRO A 438 -20.71 -8.91 -4.12
C PRO A 438 -21.87 -8.84 -5.14
N ALA A 439 -23.11 -8.76 -4.65
CA ALA A 439 -24.29 -8.59 -5.50
C ALA A 439 -24.31 -7.23 -6.20
N ALA A 440 -24.10 -6.13 -5.46
CA ALA A 440 -24.03 -4.79 -6.03
C ALA A 440 -22.92 -4.64 -7.09
N PHE A 441 -21.78 -5.29 -6.88
CA PHE A 441 -20.69 -5.32 -7.87
C PHE A 441 -21.06 -6.13 -9.12
N LEU A 442 -21.74 -7.27 -8.98
CA LEU A 442 -22.22 -8.06 -10.12
C LEU A 442 -23.30 -7.29 -10.90
N ASP A 443 -24.21 -6.61 -10.20
CA ASP A 443 -25.24 -5.77 -10.79
C ASP A 443 -24.61 -4.63 -11.62
N TYR A 444 -23.61 -3.94 -11.06
CA TYR A 444 -22.83 -2.92 -11.77
C TYR A 444 -22.18 -3.46 -13.05
N ASN A 445 -21.51 -4.61 -12.99
CA ASN A 445 -20.91 -5.23 -14.18
C ASN A 445 -21.96 -5.63 -15.23
N GLY A 446 -23.16 -6.01 -14.79
CA GLY A 446 -24.28 -6.33 -15.68
C GLY A 446 -24.85 -5.11 -16.43
N LEU A 447 -24.62 -3.88 -15.94
CA LEU A 447 -25.12 -2.66 -16.59
C LEU A 447 -24.50 -2.46 -17.99
N ALA A 448 -23.26 -2.91 -18.21
CA ALA A 448 -22.62 -2.86 -19.52
C ALA A 448 -23.43 -3.60 -20.60
N ASP A 449 -24.08 -4.71 -20.24
CA ASP A 449 -24.89 -5.50 -21.17
C ASP A 449 -26.26 -4.84 -21.44
N LYS A 450 -26.74 -4.01 -20.50
CA LYS A 450 -27.96 -3.21 -20.67
C LYS A 450 -27.73 -1.99 -21.57
N TYR A 451 -26.58 -1.33 -21.43
CA TYR A 451 -26.23 -0.14 -22.21
C TYR A 451 -25.76 -0.47 -23.65
N ARG A 452 -25.07 -1.61 -23.85
CA ARG A 452 -24.49 -2.00 -25.16
C ARG A 452 -25.46 -1.85 -26.36
N PRO A 453 -26.74 -2.25 -26.29
CA PRO A 453 -27.66 -2.13 -27.42
C PRO A 453 -28.00 -0.70 -27.81
N ILE A 454 -27.90 0.26 -26.87
CA ILE A 454 -28.29 1.66 -27.09
C ILE A 454 -27.10 2.60 -27.27
N ALA A 455 -25.86 2.15 -27.04
CA ALA A 455 -24.64 2.97 -27.08
C ALA A 455 -24.45 3.76 -28.39
N GLY A 456 -24.93 3.24 -29.53
CA GLY A 456 -24.85 3.95 -30.81
C GLY A 456 -25.90 5.05 -31.02
N GLN A 457 -27.01 5.01 -30.27
CA GLN A 457 -28.10 6.01 -30.34
C GLN A 457 -28.05 7.02 -29.19
N TYR A 458 -27.36 6.65 -28.11
CA TYR A 458 -27.20 7.46 -26.91
C TYR A 458 -25.71 7.41 -26.54
N PRO A 459 -24.85 8.20 -27.20
CA PRO A 459 -23.42 8.16 -27.01
C PRO A 459 -23.00 8.79 -25.67
N VAL A 460 -21.82 8.42 -25.17
CA VAL A 460 -21.34 8.87 -23.84
C VAL A 460 -21.10 10.37 -23.83
N GLU A 461 -20.62 10.91 -24.95
CA GLU A 461 -20.30 12.32 -25.16
C GLU A 461 -21.48 13.25 -24.86
N ASP A 462 -22.72 12.76 -25.05
CA ASP A 462 -23.95 13.51 -24.79
C ASP A 462 -24.28 13.63 -23.29
N THR A 463 -23.59 12.88 -22.42
CA THR A 463 -23.81 12.87 -20.97
C THR A 463 -22.73 13.58 -20.16
N ILE A 464 -21.61 13.92 -20.79
CA ILE A 464 -20.44 14.51 -20.13
C ILE A 464 -20.77 15.90 -19.57
N TRP A 465 -20.32 16.16 -18.35
CA TRP A 465 -20.39 17.46 -17.68
C TRP A 465 -19.19 18.34 -18.04
N ASP A 466 -19.36 19.66 -17.99
CA ASP A 466 -18.23 20.59 -17.96
C ASP A 466 -17.58 20.54 -16.57
N THR A 467 -16.57 19.68 -16.44
CA THR A 467 -15.89 19.45 -15.17
C THR A 467 -15.25 20.71 -14.57
N GLU A 468 -14.85 21.71 -15.39
CA GLU A 468 -14.24 22.94 -14.87
C GLU A 468 -15.30 23.85 -14.27
N GLU A 469 -16.43 24.00 -14.97
CA GLU A 469 -17.56 24.78 -14.46
C GLU A 469 -18.15 24.14 -13.19
N VAL A 470 -18.32 22.81 -13.20
CA VAL A 470 -18.80 22.06 -12.04
C VAL A 470 -17.83 22.21 -10.87
N PHE A 471 -16.52 22.01 -11.07
CA PHE A 471 -15.55 22.15 -9.99
C PHE A 471 -15.52 23.59 -9.45
N ALA A 472 -15.55 24.60 -10.32
CA ALA A 472 -15.61 26.00 -9.92
C ALA A 472 -16.84 26.28 -9.02
N SER A 473 -17.98 25.62 -9.25
CA SER A 473 -19.16 25.76 -8.39
C SER A 473 -18.99 25.18 -6.98
N LEU A 474 -18.05 24.25 -6.78
CA LEU A 474 -17.70 23.67 -5.48
C LEU A 474 -16.86 24.63 -4.63
N VAL A 475 -15.91 25.33 -5.27
CA VAL A 475 -14.88 26.16 -4.62
C VAL A 475 -15.13 27.68 -4.71
N LYS A 476 -16.26 28.07 -5.31
CA LYS A 476 -16.91 29.38 -5.16
C LYS A 476 -17.69 29.41 -3.85
#